data_AF-A0A6C2YUP1-F1
#
_entry.id   AF-A0A6C2YUP1-F1
#
_cell.length_a   1.000
_cell.length_b   1.000
_cell.length_c   1.000
_cell.angle_alpha   90.00
_cell.angle_beta   90.00
_cell.angle_gamma   90.00
#
_symmetry.space_group_name_H-M   'P 1'
#
loop_
_entity.id
_entity.type
_entity.pdbx_description
1 polymer ?
#
loop_
_entity_poly.entity_id
_entity_poly.type
_entity_poly.pdbx_seq_one_letter_code
_entity_poly.pdbx_strand_id
1 'polypeptide(L)'
;MAFALSETEAAFQRAILIDADDWAARLAYADWLEEQQRSLESHVLRMELALQEYAFDDPRRTQLRSQLWELHRELDTLWIHRLPTLGGVVWGHVVHGVMNQVQISLGAQSRFPEGLFPFLPMMHLQLERIHPKQVRSIREHPALQSLVALTCDSSEVPLPVLMELLSSPFLVNLAVLRLPNLSLTNECTEILTRSPVLHGLQRLDLSRNHLTAISGELLGESPMMQQLRELSLYRNDFFDAGILSLVKSREFPQLTSLEVMNMHIGDRGAIALAESGIFRKLATINLCYNPIGDKGIAAFAECPDLNGKRLILRGNRIGDRGAMALIRSSVIDPTVTTLELGDHQMSETAQERLREHFGPRIYV
;
A
#
# COMPACT_ATOMS: atom_id res chain seq x y z
N MET A 1 -21.66 18.19 -21.43
CA MET A 1 -21.17 16.99 -22.14
C MET A 1 -20.39 16.17 -21.14
N ALA A 2 -20.88 14.98 -20.79
CA ALA A 2 -20.20 14.11 -19.82
C ALA A 2 -18.90 13.60 -20.44
N PHE A 3 -17.78 13.79 -19.72
CA PHE A 3 -16.45 13.35 -20.09
C PHE A 3 -16.40 11.82 -19.92
N ALA A 4 -16.88 11.07 -20.92
CA ALA A 4 -16.67 9.63 -20.95
C ALA A 4 -15.24 9.39 -21.45
N LEU A 5 -14.35 8.93 -20.57
CA LEU A 5 -13.01 8.51 -20.98
C LEU A 5 -13.10 7.39 -22.02
N SER A 6 -12.12 7.35 -22.93
CA SER A 6 -11.98 6.20 -23.82
C SER A 6 -11.73 4.92 -23.02
N GLU A 7 -12.12 3.77 -23.58
CA GLU A 7 -11.88 2.46 -22.95
C GLU A 7 -10.39 2.23 -22.68
N THR A 8 -9.53 2.71 -23.60
CA THR A 8 -8.06 2.67 -23.49
C THR A 8 -7.56 3.47 -22.29
N GLU A 9 -8.02 4.72 -22.13
CA GLU A 9 -7.63 5.56 -20.99
C GLU A 9 -8.08 4.93 -19.66
N ALA A 10 -9.31 4.40 -19.61
CA ALA A 10 -9.80 3.70 -18.43
C ALA A 10 -8.98 2.44 -18.12
N ALA A 11 -8.40 1.76 -19.10
CA ALA A 11 -7.51 0.62 -18.87
C ALA A 11 -6.18 1.05 -18.22
N PHE A 12 -5.55 2.12 -18.72
CA PHE A 12 -4.32 2.66 -18.13
C PHE A 12 -4.55 3.13 -16.69
N GLN A 13 -5.59 3.91 -16.44
CA GLN A 13 -5.90 4.42 -15.10
C GLN A 13 -6.18 3.28 -14.12
N ARG A 14 -6.87 2.22 -14.55
CA ARG A 14 -7.07 1.00 -13.76
C ARG A 14 -5.76 0.30 -13.42
N ALA A 15 -4.85 0.16 -14.39
CA ALA A 15 -3.54 -0.43 -14.13
C ALA A 15 -2.76 0.36 -13.07
N ILE A 16 -2.75 1.70 -13.17
CA ILE A 16 -2.06 2.59 -12.21
C ILE A 16 -2.72 2.56 -10.82
N LEU A 17 -4.05 2.45 -10.76
CA LEU A 17 -4.81 2.28 -9.51
C LEU A 17 -4.43 0.99 -8.77
N ILE A 18 -4.38 -0.12 -9.51
CA ILE A 18 -4.06 -1.45 -8.99
C ILE A 18 -2.58 -1.55 -8.64
N ASP A 19 -1.75 -0.93 -9.47
CA ASP A 19 -0.29 -0.94 -9.65
C ASP A 19 0.41 0.44 -9.56
N ALA A 20 0.46 1.17 -8.43
CA ALA A 20 0.98 2.56 -8.43
C ALA A 20 2.50 2.64 -8.68
N ASP A 21 3.21 1.56 -8.38
CA ASP A 21 4.64 1.40 -8.59
C ASP A 21 4.95 0.64 -9.89
N ASP A 22 3.93 0.27 -10.70
CA ASP A 22 4.14 -0.25 -12.05
C ASP A 22 4.57 0.89 -12.99
N TRP A 23 5.90 1.06 -13.07
CA TRP A 23 6.51 2.09 -13.90
C TRP A 23 6.25 1.87 -15.40
N ALA A 24 6.09 0.62 -15.85
CA ALA A 24 5.84 0.32 -17.25
C ALA A 24 4.43 0.78 -17.65
N ALA A 25 3.42 0.50 -16.81
CA ALA A 25 2.06 1.00 -17.03
C ALA A 25 2.01 2.54 -17.03
N ARG A 26 2.74 3.18 -16.10
CA ARG A 26 2.79 4.65 -16.00
C ARG A 26 3.52 5.31 -17.17
N LEU A 27 4.62 4.71 -17.63
CA LEU A 27 5.36 5.20 -18.79
C LEU A 27 4.54 5.06 -20.07
N ALA A 28 3.94 3.89 -20.30
CA ALA A 28 3.06 3.66 -21.44
C ALA A 28 1.85 4.62 -21.43
N TYR A 29 1.30 4.92 -20.26
CA TYR A 29 0.24 5.92 -20.13
C TYR A 29 0.74 7.34 -20.42
N ALA A 30 1.94 7.70 -19.97
CA ALA A 30 2.54 9.00 -20.29
C ALA A 30 2.80 9.17 -21.79
N ASP A 31 3.26 8.12 -22.47
CA ASP A 31 3.45 8.09 -23.92
C ASP A 31 2.09 8.27 -24.63
N TRP A 32 1.08 7.50 -24.22
CA TRP A 32 -0.28 7.63 -24.76
C TRP A 32 -0.87 9.03 -24.55
N LEU A 33 -0.69 9.63 -23.37
CA LEU A 33 -1.15 11.00 -23.09
C LEU A 33 -0.47 12.02 -24.01
N GLU A 34 0.82 11.85 -24.29
CA GLU A 34 1.57 12.69 -25.22
C GLU A 34 1.02 12.59 -26.64
N GLU A 35 0.69 11.37 -27.11
CA GLU A 35 0.01 11.15 -28.40
C GLU A 35 -1.37 11.84 -28.46
N GLN A 36 -2.08 11.91 -27.34
CA GLN A 36 -3.36 12.63 -27.21
C GLN A 36 -3.19 14.14 -27.00
N GLN A 37 -1.97 14.69 -27.13
CA GLN A 37 -1.65 16.11 -26.90
C GLN A 37 -1.92 16.60 -25.47
N ARG A 38 -1.90 15.70 -24.48
CA ARG A 38 -2.06 15.99 -23.05
C ARG A 38 -0.69 16.14 -22.38
N SER A 39 0.02 17.20 -22.77
CA SER A 39 1.43 17.42 -22.42
C SER A 39 1.66 17.62 -20.93
N LEU A 40 0.77 18.32 -20.22
CA LEU A 40 0.92 18.53 -18.77
C LEU A 40 0.79 17.22 -17.99
N GLU A 41 -0.24 16.42 -18.30
CA GLU A 41 -0.47 15.12 -17.66
C GLU A 41 0.69 14.15 -17.90
N SER A 42 1.18 14.08 -19.15
CA SER A 42 2.36 13.29 -19.50
C SER A 42 3.62 13.77 -18.76
N HIS A 43 3.83 15.08 -18.68
CA HIS A 43 4.99 15.67 -18.03
C HIS A 43 5.04 15.36 -16.53
N VAL A 44 3.91 15.48 -15.83
CA VAL A 44 3.79 15.12 -14.41
C VAL A 44 4.20 13.66 -14.19
N LEU A 45 3.65 12.73 -14.97
CA LEU A 45 3.99 11.30 -14.88
C LEU A 45 5.49 11.03 -15.07
N ARG A 46 6.10 11.63 -16.11
CA ARG A 46 7.53 11.45 -16.38
C ARG A 46 8.40 12.03 -15.27
N MET A 47 8.03 13.17 -14.69
CA MET A 47 8.76 13.75 -13.56
C MET A 47 8.64 12.91 -12.29
N GLU A 48 7.46 12.35 -12.00
CA GLU A 48 7.30 11.42 -10.88
C GLU A 48 8.14 10.16 -11.07
N LEU A 49 8.24 9.63 -12.29
CA LEU A 49 9.09 8.48 -12.61
C LEU A 49 10.58 8.83 -12.42
N ALA A 50 11.02 9.99 -12.92
CA ALA A 50 12.40 10.47 -12.73
C ALA A 50 12.75 10.66 -11.24
N LEU A 51 11.77 11.00 -10.40
CA LEU A 51 11.97 11.15 -8.96
C LEU A 51 12.37 9.83 -8.27
N GLN A 52 11.99 8.69 -8.84
CA GLN A 52 12.37 7.36 -8.34
C GLN A 52 13.84 7.00 -8.61
N GLU A 53 14.48 7.63 -9.60
CA GLU A 53 15.89 7.37 -9.94
C GLU A 53 16.87 7.95 -8.90
N TYR A 54 16.40 8.87 -8.06
CA TYR A 54 17.23 9.52 -7.05
C TYR A 54 17.08 8.88 -5.67
N ALA A 55 18.18 8.70 -4.95
CA ALA A 55 18.17 8.32 -3.54
C ALA A 55 17.37 9.33 -2.69
N PHE A 56 16.81 8.87 -1.55
CA PHE A 56 15.93 9.67 -0.70
C PHE A 56 16.58 11.00 -0.22
N ASP A 57 17.88 10.95 0.04
CA ASP A 57 18.71 12.05 0.53
C ASP A 57 19.38 12.89 -0.58
N ASP A 58 19.15 12.55 -1.86
CA ASP A 58 19.73 13.30 -2.98
C ASP A 58 19.15 14.73 -3.06
N PRO A 59 19.97 15.80 -3.04
CA PRO A 59 19.50 17.18 -3.17
C PRO A 59 18.68 17.43 -4.44
N ARG A 60 18.97 16.71 -5.53
CA ARG A 60 18.23 16.79 -6.81
C ARG A 60 16.82 16.27 -6.66
N ARG A 61 16.61 15.23 -5.84
CA ARG A 61 15.27 14.71 -5.49
C ARG A 61 14.43 15.78 -4.82
N THR A 62 15.03 16.55 -3.92
CA THR A 62 14.34 17.64 -3.21
C THR A 62 13.90 18.74 -4.18
N GLN A 63 14.78 19.16 -5.09
CA GLN A 63 14.45 20.18 -6.09
C GLN A 63 13.35 19.70 -7.04
N LEU A 64 13.46 18.47 -7.56
CA LEU A 64 12.47 17.88 -8.45
C LEU A 64 11.10 17.75 -7.77
N ARG A 65 11.06 17.39 -6.48
CA ARG A 65 9.82 17.32 -5.69
C ARG A 65 9.11 18.67 -5.59
N SER A 66 9.86 19.77 -5.43
CA SER A 66 9.27 21.11 -5.37
C SER A 66 8.64 21.52 -6.70
N GLN A 67 9.31 21.24 -7.82
CA GLN A 67 8.75 21.49 -9.16
C GLN A 67 7.51 20.65 -9.41
N LEU A 68 7.56 19.37 -9.04
CA LEU A 68 6.44 18.46 -9.18
C LEU A 68 5.20 18.94 -8.40
N TRP A 69 5.39 19.51 -7.21
CA TRP A 69 4.31 20.07 -6.40
C TRP A 69 3.56 21.20 -7.11
N GLU A 70 4.26 22.08 -7.84
CA GLU A 70 3.64 23.15 -8.61
C GLU A 70 2.80 22.60 -9.77
N LEU A 71 3.33 21.61 -10.51
CA LEU A 71 2.62 20.98 -11.62
C LEU A 71 1.38 20.20 -11.16
N HIS A 72 1.44 19.51 -10.02
CA HIS A 72 0.26 18.86 -9.44
C HIS A 72 -0.85 19.87 -9.13
N ARG A 73 -0.52 21.06 -8.62
CA ARG A 73 -1.53 22.10 -8.34
C ARG A 73 -2.19 22.62 -9.61
N GLU A 74 -1.43 22.79 -10.68
CA GLU A 74 -1.98 23.18 -11.98
C GLU A 74 -2.91 22.09 -12.52
N LEU A 75 -2.47 20.83 -12.44
CA LEU A 75 -3.24 19.69 -12.90
C LEU A 75 -4.53 19.47 -12.10
N ASP A 76 -4.48 19.58 -10.77
CA ASP A 76 -5.66 19.56 -9.90
C ASP A 76 -6.71 20.60 -10.34
N THR A 77 -6.25 21.82 -10.65
CA THR A 77 -7.14 22.92 -11.07
C THR A 77 -7.85 22.56 -12.38
N LEU A 78 -7.13 21.99 -13.36
CA LEU A 78 -7.72 21.56 -14.62
C LEU A 78 -8.77 20.46 -14.42
N TRP A 79 -8.51 19.49 -13.55
CA TRP A 79 -9.45 18.39 -13.27
C TRP A 79 -10.70 18.86 -12.53
N ILE A 80 -10.56 19.71 -11.51
CA ILE A 80 -11.69 20.27 -10.76
C ILE A 80 -12.69 20.97 -11.71
N HIS A 81 -12.20 21.68 -12.74
CA HIS A 81 -13.06 22.33 -13.72
C HIS A 81 -13.75 21.37 -14.71
N ARG A 82 -13.28 20.13 -14.85
CA ARG A 82 -13.85 19.10 -15.75
C ARG A 82 -14.92 18.24 -15.06
N LEU A 83 -14.98 18.26 -13.73
CA LEU A 83 -15.82 17.36 -12.95
C LEU A 83 -17.16 18.00 -12.55
N PRO A 84 -18.26 17.23 -12.47
CA PRO A 84 -19.54 17.77 -12.07
C PRO A 84 -19.58 18.06 -10.57
N THR A 85 -20.32 19.10 -10.18
CA THR A 85 -20.67 19.35 -8.78
C THR A 85 -21.77 18.38 -8.36
N LEU A 86 -21.45 17.43 -7.48
CA LEU A 86 -22.40 16.44 -6.95
C LEU A 86 -22.52 16.62 -5.43
N GLY A 87 -23.74 16.59 -4.90
CA GLY A 87 -23.98 16.76 -3.47
C GLY A 87 -23.35 15.62 -2.65
N GLY A 88 -22.53 15.97 -1.65
CA GLY A 88 -21.83 14.99 -0.80
C GLY A 88 -20.59 14.36 -1.46
N VAL A 89 -20.20 14.81 -2.66
CA VAL A 89 -18.98 14.36 -3.34
C VAL A 89 -17.93 15.45 -3.25
N VAL A 90 -16.74 15.06 -2.81
CA VAL A 90 -15.51 15.84 -2.87
C VAL A 90 -14.55 15.10 -3.78
N TRP A 91 -14.21 15.72 -4.91
CA TRP A 91 -13.17 15.19 -5.78
C TRP A 91 -11.82 15.42 -5.11
N GLY A 92 -11.00 14.37 -5.02
CA GLY A 92 -9.69 14.41 -4.39
C GLY A 92 -8.63 15.15 -5.21
N HIS A 93 -7.39 14.76 -5.04
CA HIS A 93 -6.26 15.32 -5.78
C HIS A 93 -5.74 14.32 -6.81
N VAL A 94 -4.99 14.83 -7.77
CA VAL A 94 -4.31 14.05 -8.79
C VAL A 94 -3.09 13.36 -8.17
N VAL A 95 -3.10 12.03 -8.22
CA VAL A 95 -2.00 11.18 -7.76
C VAL A 95 -1.54 10.35 -8.94
N HIS A 96 -0.24 10.34 -9.22
CA HIS A 96 0.31 9.64 -10.38
C HIS A 96 -0.23 10.18 -11.72
N GLY A 97 -0.35 11.51 -11.86
CA GLY A 97 -0.88 12.16 -13.07
C GLY A 97 -2.35 11.83 -13.43
N VAL A 98 -3.05 11.06 -12.60
CA VAL A 98 -4.45 10.67 -12.77
C VAL A 98 -5.30 11.23 -11.62
N MET A 99 -6.51 11.69 -11.94
CA MET A 99 -7.51 11.97 -10.90
C MET A 99 -7.90 10.67 -10.21
N ASN A 100 -7.23 10.34 -9.11
CA ASN A 100 -7.16 8.96 -8.63
C ASN A 100 -8.19 8.68 -7.53
N GLN A 101 -8.77 9.71 -6.92
CA GLN A 101 -9.54 9.56 -5.69
C GLN A 101 -10.80 10.43 -5.70
N VAL A 102 -11.92 9.82 -5.34
CA VAL A 102 -13.15 10.53 -5.01
C VAL A 102 -13.52 10.23 -3.58
N GLN A 103 -13.75 11.27 -2.80
CA GLN A 103 -14.24 11.16 -1.44
C GLN A 103 -15.73 11.45 -1.44
N ILE A 104 -16.51 10.55 -0.85
CA ILE A 104 -17.94 10.75 -0.67
C ILE A 104 -18.22 10.79 0.81
N SER A 105 -18.85 11.89 1.23
CA SER A 105 -19.39 12.05 2.56
C SER A 105 -20.91 12.22 2.46
N LEU A 106 -21.65 11.18 2.83
CA LEU A 106 -23.11 11.18 2.73
C LEU A 106 -23.75 11.53 4.07
N GLY A 107 -24.43 12.67 4.15
CA GLY A 107 -25.30 12.96 5.28
C GLY A 107 -26.44 11.92 5.39
N ALA A 108 -27.02 11.74 6.58
CA ALA A 108 -28.02 10.68 6.85
C ALA A 108 -29.27 10.69 5.94
N GLN A 109 -29.56 11.82 5.28
CA GLN A 109 -30.70 12.00 4.36
C GLN A 109 -30.29 12.01 2.88
N SER A 110 -28.99 11.93 2.57
CA SER A 110 -28.47 11.98 1.21
C SER A 110 -28.64 10.63 0.51
N ARG A 111 -28.98 10.66 -0.79
CA ARG A 111 -28.88 9.47 -1.66
C ARG A 111 -27.45 9.36 -2.21
N PHE A 112 -27.07 8.15 -2.63
CA PHE A 112 -25.82 7.96 -3.34
C PHE A 112 -25.87 8.76 -4.67
N PRO A 113 -24.84 9.53 -5.01
CA PRO A 113 -24.86 10.42 -6.17
C PRO A 113 -24.69 9.61 -7.47
N GLU A 114 -25.79 9.28 -8.15
CA GLU A 114 -25.77 8.43 -9.35
C GLU A 114 -24.92 8.98 -10.49
N GLY A 115 -24.77 10.31 -10.56
CA GLY A 115 -23.87 10.98 -11.51
C GLY A 115 -22.39 10.61 -11.37
N LEU A 116 -22.03 9.89 -10.29
CA LEU A 116 -20.68 9.35 -10.06
C LEU A 116 -20.40 8.08 -10.87
N PHE A 117 -21.41 7.28 -11.19
CA PHE A 117 -21.21 5.95 -11.75
C PHE A 117 -20.32 5.88 -13.00
N PRO A 118 -20.39 6.84 -13.95
CA PRO A 118 -19.48 6.85 -15.11
C PRO A 118 -17.99 6.93 -14.74
N PHE A 119 -17.66 7.38 -13.54
CA PHE A 119 -16.30 7.59 -13.07
C PHE A 119 -15.80 6.46 -12.14
N LEU A 120 -16.67 5.58 -11.63
CA LEU A 120 -16.26 4.48 -10.74
C LEU A 120 -15.19 3.51 -11.33
N PRO A 121 -15.18 3.19 -12.64
CA PRO A 121 -14.17 2.28 -13.21
C PRO A 121 -12.73 2.75 -13.04
N MET A 122 -12.52 4.05 -12.82
CA MET A 122 -11.24 4.72 -12.93
C MET A 122 -10.89 5.49 -11.67
N MET A 123 -11.57 5.20 -10.56
CA MET A 123 -11.37 5.94 -9.32
C MET A 123 -11.26 5.03 -8.11
N HIS A 124 -10.44 5.51 -7.18
CA HIS A 124 -10.49 5.11 -5.80
C HIS A 124 -11.68 5.79 -5.12
N LEU A 125 -12.72 5.02 -4.82
CA LEU A 125 -13.84 5.46 -4.02
C LEU A 125 -13.45 5.45 -2.54
N GLN A 126 -13.36 6.61 -1.92
CA GLN A 126 -13.28 6.76 -0.48
C GLN A 126 -14.67 7.07 0.08
N LEU A 127 -15.14 6.22 0.97
CA LEU A 127 -16.40 6.43 1.68
C LEU A 127 -16.11 6.92 3.10
N GLU A 128 -16.71 8.06 3.43
CA GLU A 128 -16.71 8.61 4.77
C GLU A 128 -18.15 8.81 5.24
N ARG A 129 -18.39 8.59 6.54
CA ARG A 129 -19.67 8.90 7.19
C ARG A 129 -20.87 8.24 6.50
N ILE A 130 -20.87 6.91 6.37
CA ILE A 130 -21.99 6.16 5.80
C ILE A 130 -23.04 5.88 6.88
N HIS A 131 -24.29 6.29 6.64
CA HIS A 131 -25.40 5.94 7.53
C HIS A 131 -25.99 4.55 7.19
N PRO A 132 -26.36 3.72 8.18
CA PRO A 132 -26.91 2.37 7.95
C PRO A 132 -28.05 2.28 6.92
N LYS A 133 -28.91 3.30 6.86
CA LYS A 133 -30.03 3.39 5.91
C LYS A 133 -29.60 3.41 4.43
N GLN A 134 -28.37 3.83 4.12
CA GLN A 134 -27.86 3.97 2.75
C GLN A 134 -27.17 2.69 2.26
N VAL A 135 -26.68 1.87 3.18
CA VAL A 135 -25.82 0.71 2.90
C VAL A 135 -26.50 -0.26 1.96
N ARG A 136 -27.77 -0.57 2.22
CA ARG A 136 -28.54 -1.49 1.38
C ARG A 136 -28.63 -1.01 -0.06
N SER A 137 -28.93 0.28 -0.27
CA SER A 137 -29.01 0.84 -1.63
C SER A 137 -27.66 0.84 -2.35
N ILE A 138 -26.55 1.08 -1.63
CA ILE A 138 -25.21 1.07 -2.20
C ILE A 138 -24.80 -0.37 -2.54
N ARG A 139 -24.95 -1.28 -1.57
CA ARG A 139 -24.60 -2.70 -1.67
C ARG A 139 -25.27 -3.40 -2.85
N GLU A 140 -26.54 -3.09 -3.11
CA GLU A 140 -27.33 -3.70 -4.19
C GLU A 140 -27.12 -2.98 -5.54
N HIS A 141 -26.28 -1.95 -5.61
CA HIS A 141 -26.13 -1.15 -6.82
C HIS A 141 -25.20 -1.81 -7.86
N PRO A 142 -25.66 -2.10 -9.10
CA PRO A 142 -24.87 -2.81 -10.11
C PRO A 142 -23.60 -2.07 -10.55
N ALA A 143 -23.58 -0.73 -10.48
CA ALA A 143 -22.41 0.05 -10.86
C ALA A 143 -21.16 -0.24 -10.01
N LEU A 144 -21.31 -0.84 -8.81
CA LEU A 144 -20.19 -1.32 -8.02
C LEU A 144 -19.36 -2.39 -8.74
N GLN A 145 -19.91 -3.06 -9.76
CA GLN A 145 -19.16 -3.98 -10.63
C GLN A 145 -17.99 -3.31 -11.33
N SER A 146 -18.06 -2.00 -11.56
CA SER A 146 -16.94 -1.28 -12.15
C SER A 146 -15.89 -0.85 -11.12
N LEU A 147 -16.18 -0.91 -9.81
CA LEU A 147 -15.30 -0.37 -8.79
C LEU A 147 -14.03 -1.21 -8.64
N VAL A 148 -12.87 -0.55 -8.74
CA VAL A 148 -11.55 -1.19 -8.65
C VAL A 148 -10.89 -0.97 -7.29
N ALA A 149 -11.10 0.20 -6.69
CA ALA A 149 -10.47 0.57 -5.42
C ALA A 149 -11.47 1.20 -4.45
N LEU A 150 -11.50 0.70 -3.22
CA LEU A 150 -12.38 1.16 -2.14
C LEU A 150 -11.56 1.48 -0.89
N THR A 151 -11.71 2.70 -0.37
CA THR A 151 -11.28 3.05 0.99
C THR A 151 -12.51 3.30 1.85
N CYS A 152 -12.51 2.72 3.04
CA CYS A 152 -13.34 3.19 4.14
C CYS A 152 -12.39 3.67 5.23
N ASP A 153 -12.31 4.98 5.43
CA ASP A 153 -11.45 5.62 6.44
C ASP A 153 -12.34 6.52 7.29
N SER A 154 -12.56 6.12 8.55
CA SER A 154 -13.16 6.90 9.65
C SER A 154 -13.93 5.98 10.61
N SER A 155 -13.70 6.19 11.90
CA SER A 155 -14.48 5.59 13.01
C SER A 155 -15.99 5.89 12.95
N GLU A 156 -16.44 6.79 12.07
CA GLU A 156 -17.87 7.12 11.89
C GLU A 156 -18.62 6.11 11.01
N VAL A 157 -17.94 5.15 10.36
CA VAL A 157 -18.62 4.04 9.67
C VAL A 157 -18.80 2.88 10.66
N PRO A 158 -20.03 2.53 11.06
CA PRO A 158 -20.23 1.40 11.97
C PRO A 158 -19.72 0.09 11.34
N LEU A 159 -19.00 -0.73 12.09
CA LEU A 159 -18.47 -2.00 11.59
C LEU A 159 -19.52 -2.94 10.95
N PRO A 160 -20.75 -3.08 11.51
CA PRO A 160 -21.79 -3.87 10.86
C PRO A 160 -22.18 -3.35 9.47
N VAL A 161 -22.18 -2.02 9.30
CA VAL A 161 -22.44 -1.36 8.01
C VAL A 161 -21.35 -1.68 7.01
N LEU A 162 -20.09 -1.59 7.43
CA LEU A 162 -18.96 -1.95 6.58
C LEU A 162 -19.04 -3.40 6.12
N MET A 163 -19.30 -4.33 7.04
CA MET A 163 -19.39 -5.75 6.71
C MET A 163 -20.56 -6.06 5.78
N GLU A 164 -21.69 -5.39 5.95
CA GLU A 164 -22.82 -5.49 5.03
C GLU A 164 -22.44 -4.98 3.62
N LEU A 165 -21.73 -3.85 3.52
CA LEU A 165 -21.25 -3.33 2.25
C LEU A 165 -20.27 -4.28 1.55
N LEU A 166 -19.31 -4.83 2.29
CA LEU A 166 -18.33 -5.81 1.78
C LEU A 166 -18.97 -7.15 1.38
N SER A 167 -20.23 -7.37 1.78
CA SER A 167 -21.07 -8.49 1.34
C SER A 167 -21.87 -8.17 0.06
N SER A 168 -21.52 -7.10 -0.66
CA SER A 168 -22.10 -6.78 -1.96
C SER A 168 -21.71 -7.81 -3.01
N PRO A 169 -22.67 -8.36 -3.79
CA PRO A 169 -22.37 -9.28 -4.89
C PRO A 169 -21.76 -8.56 -6.10
N PHE A 170 -21.69 -7.22 -6.08
CA PHE A 170 -21.20 -6.43 -7.20
C PHE A 170 -19.74 -5.98 -7.02
N LEU A 171 -19.10 -6.19 -5.87
CA LEU A 171 -17.68 -5.84 -5.67
C LEU A 171 -16.70 -6.88 -6.28
N VAL A 172 -17.06 -7.46 -7.42
CA VAL A 172 -16.34 -8.59 -8.04
C VAL A 172 -15.02 -8.22 -8.71
N ASN A 173 -14.86 -6.94 -9.08
CA ASN A 173 -13.65 -6.43 -9.74
C ASN A 173 -12.77 -5.61 -8.79
N LEU A 174 -13.05 -5.66 -7.47
CA LEU A 174 -12.29 -4.92 -6.50
C LEU A 174 -10.88 -5.51 -6.39
N ALA A 175 -9.87 -4.68 -6.67
CA ALA A 175 -8.47 -5.05 -6.62
C ALA A 175 -7.75 -4.38 -5.44
N VAL A 176 -8.24 -3.24 -4.96
CA VAL A 176 -7.67 -2.49 -3.83
C VAL A 176 -8.75 -2.25 -2.76
N LEU A 177 -8.47 -2.69 -1.54
CA LEU A 177 -9.34 -2.47 -0.38
C LEU A 177 -8.50 -1.89 0.75
N ARG A 178 -8.85 -0.68 1.20
CA ARG A 178 -8.22 -0.02 2.33
C ARG A 178 -9.25 0.21 3.43
N LEU A 179 -8.98 -0.35 4.60
CA LEU A 179 -9.80 -0.23 5.81
C LEU A 179 -8.96 0.32 6.97
N PRO A 180 -8.22 1.43 6.80
CA PRO A 180 -7.37 1.94 7.85
C PRO A 180 -8.21 2.56 8.96
N ASN A 181 -7.76 2.43 10.22
CA ASN A 181 -8.31 3.23 11.32
C ASN A 181 -9.83 3.10 11.54
N LEU A 182 -10.35 1.87 11.44
CA LEU A 182 -11.77 1.55 11.65
C LEU A 182 -12.02 0.83 12.98
N SER A 183 -11.01 0.75 13.85
CA SER A 183 -11.05 -0.05 15.09
C SER A 183 -11.45 -1.51 14.85
N LEU A 184 -11.02 -2.10 13.72
CA LEU A 184 -11.31 -3.51 13.41
C LEU A 184 -10.77 -4.42 14.52
N THR A 185 -11.60 -5.37 14.94
CA THR A 185 -11.28 -6.41 15.92
C THR A 185 -10.99 -7.75 15.23
N ASN A 186 -10.57 -8.75 16.01
CA ASN A 186 -10.37 -10.12 15.51
C ASN A 186 -11.67 -10.71 14.91
N GLU A 187 -12.83 -10.43 15.50
CA GLU A 187 -14.15 -10.88 15.02
C GLU A 187 -14.43 -10.31 13.62
N CYS A 188 -14.05 -9.05 13.39
CA CYS A 188 -14.16 -8.43 12.08
C CYS A 188 -13.23 -9.11 11.06
N THR A 189 -12.04 -9.52 11.50
CA THR A 189 -11.10 -10.26 10.64
C THR A 189 -11.69 -11.62 10.23
N GLU A 190 -12.38 -12.32 11.13
CA GLU A 190 -13.02 -13.59 10.81
C GLU A 190 -14.11 -13.43 9.74
N ILE A 191 -14.91 -12.36 9.80
CA ILE A 191 -15.91 -12.07 8.77
C ILE A 191 -15.23 -11.71 7.45
N LEU A 192 -14.23 -10.82 7.50
CA LEU A 192 -13.52 -10.34 6.33
C LEU A 192 -12.82 -11.48 5.58
N THR A 193 -12.15 -12.39 6.29
CA THR A 193 -11.41 -13.54 5.72
C THR A 193 -12.31 -14.56 5.01
N ARG A 194 -13.62 -14.52 5.26
CA ARG A 194 -14.64 -15.32 4.55
C ARG A 194 -15.32 -14.55 3.41
N SER A 195 -15.04 -13.26 3.25
CA SER A 195 -15.69 -12.44 2.24
C SER A 195 -15.16 -12.76 0.83
N PRO A 196 -16.05 -12.92 -0.17
CA PRO A 196 -15.64 -13.15 -1.55
C PRO A 196 -14.89 -11.95 -2.15
N VAL A 197 -14.99 -10.76 -1.55
CA VAL A 197 -14.27 -9.56 -2.00
C VAL A 197 -12.74 -9.75 -1.98
N LEU A 198 -12.24 -10.66 -1.13
CA LEU A 198 -10.80 -10.93 -1.03
C LEU A 198 -10.28 -11.77 -2.21
N HIS A 199 -11.13 -12.51 -2.93
CA HIS A 199 -10.72 -13.48 -3.95
C HIS A 199 -9.91 -12.86 -5.10
N GLY A 200 -10.35 -11.69 -5.59
CA GLY A 200 -9.69 -10.94 -6.66
C GLY A 200 -8.74 -9.84 -6.17
N LEU A 201 -8.58 -9.72 -4.85
CA LEU A 201 -7.92 -8.57 -4.26
C LEU A 201 -6.40 -8.68 -4.42
N GLN A 202 -5.79 -7.60 -4.89
CA GLN A 202 -4.35 -7.48 -5.08
C GLN A 202 -3.68 -6.66 -3.98
N ARG A 203 -4.40 -5.69 -3.40
CA ARG A 203 -3.91 -4.85 -2.31
C ARG A 203 -4.90 -4.79 -1.17
N LEU A 204 -4.43 -5.08 0.04
CA LEU A 204 -5.20 -5.01 1.26
C LEU A 204 -4.49 -4.16 2.30
N ASP A 205 -5.14 -3.10 2.75
CA ASP A 205 -4.66 -2.27 3.86
C ASP A 205 -5.60 -2.38 5.06
N LEU A 206 -5.11 -2.97 6.15
CA LEU A 206 -5.80 -3.08 7.44
C LEU A 206 -5.05 -2.32 8.54
N SER A 207 -4.25 -1.32 8.17
CA SER A 207 -3.43 -0.57 9.10
C SER A 207 -4.22 0.20 10.15
N ARG A 208 -3.56 0.56 11.26
CA ARG A 208 -4.14 1.41 12.33
C ARG A 208 -5.43 0.83 12.94
N ASN A 209 -5.53 -0.49 13.07
CA ASN A 209 -6.68 -1.15 13.71
C ASN A 209 -6.25 -1.80 15.04
N HIS A 210 -7.12 -2.62 15.64
CA HIS A 210 -6.85 -3.37 16.87
C HIS A 210 -6.66 -4.87 16.59
N LEU A 211 -6.00 -5.17 15.47
CA LEU A 211 -5.75 -6.54 15.05
C LEU A 211 -4.62 -7.16 15.88
N THR A 212 -4.82 -8.40 16.31
CA THR A 212 -3.87 -9.09 17.19
C THR A 212 -3.26 -10.33 16.52
N ALA A 213 -2.52 -11.14 17.27
CA ALA A 213 -2.00 -12.41 16.78
C ALA A 213 -3.09 -13.36 16.23
N ILE A 214 -4.31 -13.29 16.78
CA ILE A 214 -5.46 -14.05 16.28
C ILE A 214 -5.82 -13.63 14.85
N SER A 215 -5.83 -12.32 14.57
CA SER A 215 -6.02 -11.82 13.20
C SER A 215 -4.89 -12.27 12.27
N GLY A 216 -3.65 -12.35 12.75
CA GLY A 216 -2.53 -12.89 11.96
C GLY A 216 -2.73 -14.34 11.53
N GLU A 217 -3.26 -15.18 12.42
CA GLU A 217 -3.65 -16.56 12.12
C GLU A 217 -4.81 -16.61 11.13
N LEU A 218 -5.90 -15.89 11.39
CA LEU A 218 -7.08 -15.84 10.51
C LEU A 218 -6.73 -15.36 9.09
N LEU A 219 -5.91 -14.31 8.98
CA LEU A 219 -5.44 -13.80 7.69
C LEU A 219 -4.58 -14.84 6.99
N GLY A 220 -3.68 -15.50 7.71
CA GLY A 220 -2.82 -16.54 7.16
C GLY A 220 -3.59 -17.78 6.68
N GLU A 221 -4.69 -18.15 7.34
CA GLU A 221 -5.47 -19.33 6.98
C GLU A 221 -6.54 -19.08 5.92
N SER A 222 -6.75 -17.82 5.52
CA SER A 222 -7.79 -17.50 4.54
C SER A 222 -7.39 -17.94 3.13
N PRO A 223 -8.14 -18.86 2.50
CA PRO A 223 -7.87 -19.28 1.13
C PRO A 223 -8.27 -18.22 0.09
N MET A 224 -8.84 -17.09 0.52
CA MET A 224 -9.36 -16.07 -0.38
C MET A 224 -8.27 -15.14 -0.91
N MET A 225 -7.07 -15.08 -0.32
CA MET A 225 -6.06 -14.06 -0.67
C MET A 225 -5.02 -14.53 -1.70
N GLN A 226 -5.43 -15.37 -2.66
CA GLN A 226 -4.52 -15.98 -3.64
C GLN A 226 -3.91 -14.99 -4.65
N GLN A 227 -4.56 -13.85 -4.88
CA GLN A 227 -4.09 -12.81 -5.79
C GLN A 227 -3.42 -11.64 -5.05
N LEU A 228 -3.29 -11.72 -3.73
CA LEU A 228 -2.80 -10.63 -2.91
C LEU A 228 -1.29 -10.42 -3.15
N ARG A 229 -0.94 -9.22 -3.60
CA ARG A 229 0.42 -8.76 -3.87
C ARG A 229 0.97 -7.87 -2.77
N GLU A 230 0.10 -7.07 -2.16
CA GLU A 230 0.48 -6.14 -1.10
C GLU A 230 -0.44 -6.24 0.10
N LEU A 231 0.18 -6.35 1.28
CA LEU A 231 -0.52 -6.41 2.56
C LEU A 231 0.06 -5.37 3.51
N SER A 232 -0.80 -4.45 3.96
CA SER A 232 -0.47 -3.45 4.97
C SER A 232 -1.18 -3.73 6.28
N LEU A 233 -0.38 -3.90 7.34
CA LEU A 233 -0.82 -4.19 8.70
C LEU A 233 -0.24 -3.21 9.73
N TYR A 234 0.46 -2.15 9.30
CA TYR A 234 1.19 -1.28 10.21
C TYR A 234 0.27 -0.67 11.30
N ARG A 235 0.84 -0.37 12.48
CA ARG A 235 0.09 0.12 13.65
C ARG A 235 -1.09 -0.79 14.05
N ASN A 236 -0.81 -2.07 14.23
CA ASN A 236 -1.69 -3.06 14.86
C ASN A 236 -0.95 -3.77 16.02
N ASP A 237 -1.67 -4.54 16.82
CA ASP A 237 -1.19 -5.19 18.05
C ASP A 237 -0.76 -6.66 17.82
N PHE A 238 -0.01 -6.92 16.74
CA PHE A 238 0.43 -8.28 16.39
C PHE A 238 1.54 -8.81 17.31
N PHE A 239 2.53 -7.97 17.65
CA PHE A 239 3.77 -8.37 18.31
C PHE A 239 4.48 -9.53 17.57
N ASP A 240 5.46 -10.15 18.22
CA ASP A 240 6.18 -11.33 17.68
C ASP A 240 5.25 -12.52 17.37
N ALA A 241 4.19 -12.71 18.16
CA ALA A 241 3.28 -13.86 17.99
C ALA A 241 2.45 -13.74 16.72
N GLY A 242 1.93 -12.54 16.41
CA GLY A 242 1.10 -12.33 15.23
C GLY A 242 1.87 -12.45 13.93
N ILE A 243 3.11 -11.93 13.88
CA ILE A 243 3.94 -12.08 12.68
C ILE A 243 4.31 -13.55 12.46
N LEU A 244 4.61 -14.30 13.53
CA LEU A 244 4.88 -15.73 13.47
C LEU A 244 3.68 -16.51 12.89
N SER A 245 2.46 -16.20 13.34
CA SER A 245 1.24 -16.83 12.81
C SER A 245 1.03 -16.48 11.34
N LEU A 246 1.19 -15.21 10.96
CA LEU A 246 1.02 -14.75 9.59
C LEU A 246 1.96 -15.48 8.62
N VAL A 247 3.25 -15.59 8.95
CA VAL A 247 4.26 -16.14 8.04
C VAL A 247 4.38 -17.66 8.03
N LYS A 248 3.81 -18.34 9.03
CA LYS A 248 3.70 -19.82 9.01
C LYS A 248 2.69 -20.31 7.97
N SER A 249 1.74 -19.46 7.61
CA SER A 249 0.69 -19.79 6.65
C SER A 249 1.18 -19.77 5.20
N ARG A 250 0.56 -20.58 4.33
CA ARG A 250 0.97 -20.73 2.92
C ARG A 250 0.15 -19.90 1.93
N GLU A 251 -0.85 -19.16 2.41
CA GLU A 251 -1.95 -18.64 1.58
C GLU A 251 -1.66 -17.32 0.85
N PHE A 252 -0.43 -16.82 0.90
CA PHE A 252 0.00 -15.63 0.16
C PHE A 252 0.96 -16.02 -0.97
N PRO A 253 0.52 -16.65 -2.07
CA PRO A 253 1.43 -17.13 -3.11
C PRO A 253 2.02 -15.99 -3.96
N GLN A 254 1.30 -14.87 -4.10
CA GLN A 254 1.68 -13.75 -4.98
C GLN A 254 2.19 -12.52 -4.20
N LEU A 255 2.37 -12.62 -2.89
CA LEU A 255 2.72 -11.48 -2.05
C LEU A 255 4.15 -11.01 -2.31
N THR A 256 4.27 -9.78 -2.78
CA THR A 256 5.54 -9.11 -3.11
C THR A 256 5.87 -7.97 -2.14
N SER A 257 4.87 -7.42 -1.42
CA SER A 257 5.09 -6.34 -0.45
C SER A 257 4.36 -6.62 0.87
N LEU A 258 5.08 -6.42 1.98
CA LEU A 258 4.52 -6.54 3.33
C LEU A 258 4.93 -5.34 4.20
N GLU A 259 3.93 -4.60 4.67
CA GLU A 259 4.11 -3.42 5.53
C GLU A 259 3.68 -3.73 6.97
N VAL A 260 4.65 -3.87 7.88
CA VAL A 260 4.44 -4.27 9.29
C VAL A 260 5.14 -3.32 10.27
N MET A 261 5.05 -2.02 10.00
CA MET A 261 5.68 -0.97 10.79
C MET A 261 4.96 -0.74 12.12
N ASN A 262 5.72 -0.42 13.18
CA ASN A 262 5.18 -0.03 14.49
C ASN A 262 4.14 -1.04 15.03
N MET A 263 4.51 -2.32 15.06
CA MET A 263 3.68 -3.44 15.51
C MET A 263 4.30 -4.18 16.72
N HIS A 264 5.31 -3.55 17.35
CA HIS A 264 6.07 -4.13 18.47
C HIS A 264 6.73 -5.48 18.14
N ILE A 265 7.22 -5.65 16.91
CA ILE A 265 7.98 -6.82 16.47
C ILE A 265 9.42 -6.71 17.01
N GLY A 266 9.84 -7.66 17.85
CA GLY A 266 11.20 -7.74 18.39
C GLY A 266 12.08 -8.73 17.62
N ASP A 267 13.22 -9.07 18.23
CA ASP A 267 14.16 -10.04 17.68
C ASP A 267 13.50 -11.39 17.35
N ARG A 268 12.54 -11.85 18.17
CA ARG A 268 11.87 -13.14 17.94
C ARG A 268 11.02 -13.13 16.67
N GLY A 269 10.26 -12.07 16.42
CA GLY A 269 9.49 -11.93 15.19
C GLY A 269 10.39 -11.75 13.96
N ALA A 270 11.52 -11.03 14.10
CA ALA A 270 12.50 -10.93 13.03
C ALA A 270 13.14 -12.29 12.67
N ILE A 271 13.51 -13.09 13.67
CA ILE A 271 13.99 -14.48 13.47
C ILE A 271 12.93 -15.31 12.74
N ALA A 272 11.67 -15.25 13.19
CA ALA A 272 10.57 -15.97 12.55
C ALA A 272 10.39 -15.59 11.08
N LEU A 273 10.49 -14.29 10.75
CA LEU A 273 10.46 -13.80 9.37
C LEU A 273 11.59 -14.39 8.53
N ALA A 274 12.84 -14.33 9.03
CA ALA A 274 14.02 -14.85 8.36
C ALA A 274 13.94 -16.36 8.07
N GLU A 275 13.35 -17.13 8.99
CA GLU A 275 13.23 -18.59 8.89
C GLU A 275 11.98 -19.07 8.12
N SER A 276 10.98 -18.21 7.92
CA SER A 276 9.69 -18.58 7.32
C SER A 276 9.74 -18.91 5.83
N GLY A 277 10.78 -18.45 5.12
CA GLY A 277 10.86 -18.51 3.65
C GLY A 277 9.96 -17.51 2.94
N ILE A 278 9.31 -16.58 3.64
CA ILE A 278 8.46 -15.54 3.04
C ILE A 278 9.22 -14.65 2.04
N PHE A 279 10.52 -14.47 2.27
CA PHE A 279 11.42 -13.70 1.40
C PHE A 279 11.58 -14.30 0.00
N ARG A 280 11.26 -15.58 -0.22
CA ARG A 280 11.21 -16.15 -1.57
C ARG A 280 10.17 -15.47 -2.45
N LYS A 281 9.13 -14.90 -1.84
CA LYS A 281 8.00 -14.27 -2.52
C LYS A 281 8.09 -12.75 -2.49
N LEU A 282 8.43 -12.19 -1.32
CA LEU A 282 8.53 -10.75 -1.14
C LEU A 282 9.62 -10.15 -2.05
N ALA A 283 9.38 -8.95 -2.54
CA ALA A 283 10.37 -8.04 -3.10
C ALA A 283 10.74 -6.96 -2.07
N THR A 284 9.75 -6.49 -1.31
CA THR A 284 9.90 -5.45 -0.28
C THR A 284 9.27 -5.88 1.03
N ILE A 285 9.94 -5.58 2.14
CA ILE A 285 9.33 -5.63 3.47
C ILE A 285 9.68 -4.37 4.24
N ASN A 286 8.69 -3.83 4.95
CA ASN A 286 8.87 -2.67 5.79
C ASN A 286 8.58 -3.00 7.27
N LEU A 287 9.65 -2.97 8.07
CA LEU A 287 9.70 -3.27 9.48
C LEU A 287 10.05 -2.04 10.33
N CYS A 288 9.86 -0.84 9.79
CA CYS A 288 10.21 0.39 10.50
C CYS A 288 9.54 0.52 11.88
N TYR A 289 10.20 1.24 12.78
CA TYR A 289 9.69 1.59 14.11
C TYR A 289 9.27 0.37 14.93
N ASN A 290 10.02 -0.72 14.83
CA ASN A 290 9.86 -1.91 15.65
C ASN A 290 11.05 -2.02 16.64
N PRO A 291 10.93 -2.75 17.75
CA PRO A 291 12.04 -2.97 18.67
C PRO A 291 13.00 -4.10 18.22
N ILE A 292 13.29 -4.23 16.92
CA ILE A 292 14.26 -5.22 16.41
C ILE A 292 15.67 -4.75 16.77
N GLY A 293 16.47 -5.63 17.38
CA GLY A 293 17.84 -5.37 17.76
C GLY A 293 18.84 -6.22 16.98
N ASP A 294 20.08 -6.23 17.48
CA ASP A 294 21.20 -6.91 16.83
C ASP A 294 20.95 -8.41 16.56
N LYS A 295 20.15 -9.09 17.39
CA LYS A 295 19.87 -10.53 17.20
C LYS A 295 18.91 -10.75 16.03
N GLY A 296 17.88 -9.91 15.89
CA GLY A 296 17.00 -9.97 14.72
C GLY A 296 17.76 -9.65 13.43
N ILE A 297 18.66 -8.66 13.47
CA ILE A 297 19.52 -8.35 12.32
C ILE A 297 20.47 -9.50 11.97
N ALA A 298 21.04 -10.17 12.97
CA ALA A 298 21.87 -11.36 12.74
C ALA A 298 21.08 -12.48 12.05
N ALA A 299 19.79 -12.64 12.36
CA ALA A 299 18.95 -13.63 11.67
C ALA A 299 18.70 -13.25 10.20
N PHE A 300 18.46 -11.97 9.90
CA PHE A 300 18.39 -11.50 8.52
C PHE A 300 19.74 -11.69 7.80
N ALA A 301 20.87 -11.43 8.47
CA ALA A 301 22.20 -11.64 7.90
C ALA A 301 22.45 -13.10 7.50
N GLU A 302 21.75 -14.08 8.07
CA GLU A 302 21.85 -15.50 7.72
C GLU A 302 20.73 -15.98 6.78
N CYS A 303 19.90 -15.07 6.24
CA CYS A 303 18.77 -15.40 5.37
C CYS A 303 19.16 -15.29 3.88
N PRO A 304 19.38 -16.41 3.16
CA PRO A 304 19.81 -16.38 1.76
C PRO A 304 18.73 -15.82 0.82
N ASP A 305 17.46 -15.92 1.20
CA ASP A 305 16.32 -15.47 0.39
C ASP A 305 16.17 -13.93 0.38
N LEU A 306 17.00 -13.19 1.13
CA LEU A 306 17.05 -11.71 1.12
C LEU A 306 17.78 -11.10 -0.08
N ASN A 307 18.50 -11.90 -0.85
CA ASN A 307 19.20 -11.40 -2.03
C ASN A 307 18.22 -10.85 -3.06
N GLY A 308 18.49 -9.65 -3.56
CA GLY A 308 17.62 -8.94 -4.50
C GLY A 308 16.37 -8.32 -3.85
N LYS A 309 16.30 -8.27 -2.52
CA LYS A 309 15.15 -7.73 -1.78
C LYS A 309 15.45 -6.35 -1.19
N ARG A 310 14.40 -5.61 -0.89
CA ARG A 310 14.45 -4.34 -0.15
C ARG A 310 13.91 -4.54 1.27
N LEU A 311 14.80 -4.41 2.26
CA LEU A 311 14.48 -4.56 3.68
C LEU A 311 14.60 -3.21 4.38
N ILE A 312 13.45 -2.66 4.80
CA ILE A 312 13.35 -1.34 5.42
C ILE A 312 13.19 -1.50 6.93
N LEU A 313 14.17 -1.02 7.70
CA LEU A 313 14.34 -1.21 9.15
C LEU A 313 14.58 0.12 9.88
N ARG A 314 14.18 1.26 9.30
CA ARG A 314 14.36 2.56 9.94
C ARG A 314 13.69 2.62 11.32
N GLY A 315 14.34 3.23 12.32
CA GLY A 315 13.77 3.41 13.66
C GLY A 315 13.75 2.13 14.50
N ASN A 316 14.64 1.18 14.21
CA ASN A 316 14.85 -0.03 15.02
C ASN A 316 16.05 0.15 15.99
N ARG A 317 16.29 -0.83 16.86
CA ARG A 317 17.33 -0.80 17.91
C ARG A 317 18.63 -1.45 17.44
N ILE A 318 19.05 -1.14 16.22
CA ILE A 318 20.22 -1.74 15.57
C ILE A 318 21.48 -1.03 16.06
N GLY A 319 22.41 -1.79 16.65
CA GLY A 319 23.72 -1.31 17.07
C GLY A 319 24.85 -1.92 16.26
N ASP A 320 26.08 -1.66 16.69
CA ASP A 320 27.30 -2.08 15.98
C ASP A 320 27.39 -3.59 15.79
N ARG A 321 26.82 -4.41 16.68
CA ARG A 321 26.85 -5.86 16.51
C ARG A 321 25.94 -6.32 15.37
N GLY A 322 24.77 -5.70 15.20
CA GLY A 322 23.88 -5.94 14.07
C GLY A 322 24.54 -5.51 12.76
N ALA A 323 25.16 -4.34 12.72
CA ALA A 323 25.96 -3.86 11.58
C ALA A 323 27.04 -4.87 11.18
N MET A 324 27.81 -5.33 12.16
CA MET A 324 28.88 -6.29 11.95
C MET A 324 28.39 -7.67 11.52
N ALA A 325 27.18 -8.08 11.92
CA ALA A 325 26.56 -9.31 11.44
C ALA A 325 26.26 -9.22 9.94
N LEU A 326 25.70 -8.10 9.47
CA LEU A 326 25.47 -7.85 8.04
C LEU A 326 26.79 -7.86 7.25
N ILE A 327 27.82 -7.14 7.72
CA ILE A 327 29.13 -7.07 7.05
C ILE A 327 29.83 -8.45 6.97
N ARG A 328 29.63 -9.31 7.96
CA ARG A 328 30.26 -10.64 8.04
C ARG A 328 29.44 -11.75 7.41
N SER A 329 28.22 -11.45 6.97
CA SER A 329 27.38 -12.43 6.32
C SER A 329 28.10 -12.99 5.09
N SER A 330 28.03 -14.31 4.95
CA SER A 330 28.53 -15.02 3.77
C SER A 330 27.41 -15.39 2.79
N VAL A 331 26.16 -15.09 3.14
CA VAL A 331 24.97 -15.50 2.38
C VAL A 331 24.25 -14.34 1.70
N ILE A 332 24.30 -13.13 2.29
CA ILE A 332 23.75 -11.94 1.64
C ILE A 332 24.80 -11.35 0.69
N ASP A 333 24.36 -11.03 -0.51
CA ASP A 333 25.14 -10.36 -1.54
C ASP A 333 24.87 -8.85 -1.42
N PRO A 334 25.88 -8.06 -1.03
CA PRO A 334 25.75 -6.62 -0.86
C PRO A 334 25.47 -5.87 -2.17
N THR A 335 25.72 -6.49 -3.33
CA THR A 335 25.55 -5.86 -4.65
C THR A 335 24.11 -5.91 -5.17
N VAL A 336 23.24 -6.71 -4.55
CA VAL A 336 21.83 -6.87 -4.95
C VAL A 336 20.85 -6.64 -3.81
N THR A 337 21.28 -6.69 -2.55
CA THR A 337 20.42 -6.49 -1.38
C THR A 337 20.34 -5.03 -1.00
N THR A 338 19.13 -4.49 -0.89
CA THR A 338 18.90 -3.09 -0.48
C THR A 338 18.43 -3.03 0.98
N LEU A 339 19.15 -2.27 1.81
CA LEU A 339 18.91 -2.13 3.24
C LEU A 339 18.70 -0.65 3.61
N GLU A 340 17.61 -0.35 4.31
CA GLU A 340 17.36 0.99 4.86
C GLU A 340 17.35 0.91 6.39
N LEU A 341 18.40 1.42 7.04
CA LEU A 341 18.63 1.26 8.47
C LEU A 341 18.61 2.59 9.25
N GLY A 342 18.07 3.68 8.69
CA GLY A 342 18.09 5.01 9.35
C GLY A 342 17.48 5.04 10.77
N ASP A 343 17.70 6.12 11.53
CA ASP A 343 17.25 6.24 12.93
C ASP A 343 17.66 5.03 13.80
N HIS A 344 18.94 4.63 13.72
CA HIS A 344 19.55 3.48 14.41
C HIS A 344 20.40 3.89 15.64
N GLN A 345 21.03 2.91 16.29
CA GLN A 345 21.95 3.08 17.43
C GLN A 345 23.42 2.76 17.10
N MET A 346 23.77 2.72 15.81
CA MET A 346 25.13 2.42 15.33
C MET A 346 26.09 3.61 15.48
N SER A 347 27.35 3.32 15.81
CA SER A 347 28.45 4.28 15.76
C SER A 347 28.73 4.73 14.33
N GLU A 348 29.36 5.89 14.17
CA GLU A 348 29.76 6.42 12.86
C GLU A 348 30.67 5.43 12.12
N THR A 349 31.62 4.80 12.81
CA THR A 349 32.49 3.76 12.25
C THR A 349 31.70 2.55 11.73
N ALA A 350 30.66 2.11 12.44
CA ALA A 350 29.82 1.01 11.95
C ALA A 350 29.04 1.39 10.69
N GLN A 351 28.52 2.63 10.63
CA GLN A 351 27.83 3.15 9.45
C GLN A 351 28.76 3.28 8.24
N GLU A 352 29.96 3.83 8.43
CA GLU A 352 30.99 3.94 7.37
C GLU A 352 31.31 2.58 6.77
N ARG A 353 31.55 1.58 7.62
CA ARG A 353 31.84 0.21 7.15
C ARG A 353 30.67 -0.44 6.44
N LEU A 354 29.43 -0.14 6.83
CA LEU A 354 28.25 -0.57 6.08
C LEU A 354 28.20 0.08 4.70
N ARG A 355 28.45 1.40 4.60
CA ARG A 355 28.53 2.13 3.32
C ARG A 355 29.64 1.59 2.42
N GLU A 356 30.81 1.26 2.98
CA GLU A 356 31.90 0.62 2.23
C GLU A 356 31.51 -0.77 1.71
N HIS A 357 30.76 -1.55 2.51
CA HIS A 357 30.41 -2.92 2.16
C HIS A 357 29.25 -3.02 1.16
N PHE A 358 28.19 -2.22 1.33
CA PHE A 358 26.96 -2.27 0.51
C PHE A 358 26.87 -1.16 -0.55
N GLY A 359 27.74 -0.15 -0.50
CA GLY A 359 27.77 0.95 -1.46
C GLY A 359 26.44 1.70 -1.55
N PRO A 360 25.86 1.89 -2.75
CA PRO A 360 24.62 2.66 -2.93
C PRO A 360 23.36 1.94 -2.44
N ARG A 361 23.46 0.68 -2.02
CA ARG A 361 22.30 -0.13 -1.59
C ARG A 361 22.02 -0.09 -0.09
N ILE A 362 22.81 0.66 0.68
CA ILE A 362 22.59 0.88 2.10
C ILE A 362 22.25 2.35 2.35
N TYR A 363 21.21 2.58 3.15
CA TYR A 363 20.83 3.89 3.64
C TYR A 363 20.91 3.87 5.17
N VAL A 364 21.94 4.51 5.73
CA VAL A 364 22.24 4.59 7.16
C VAL A 364 22.37 6.03 7.61
#